data_AF-A0A8S0TN29-F1
#
_entry.id   AF-A0A8S0TN29-F1
#
_cell.length_a   1.000
_cell.length_b   1.000
_cell.length_c   1.000
_cell.angle_alpha   90.00
_cell.angle_beta   90.00
_cell.angle_gamma   90.00
#
_symmetry.space_group_name_H-M   'P 1'
#
loop_
_entity.id
_entity.type
_entity.pdbx_description
1 polymer ?
#
loop_
_entity_poly.entity_id
_entity_poly.type
_entity_poly.pdbx_seq_one_letter_code
_entity_poly.pdbx_strand_id
1 'polypeptide(L)'
;MEVILLLQSSLISFLVVLGWTHYLAQKIGIPRIAYYSSGAFLTTCFDNLWRNPEAVNPGSEIKFDDLPNASSFPWDQVPSLFWRYKEAESNPNLELLKNSMDANGLSWGNIFNTFYELENEYLEFLSKQIGYQRIYNIRQLNLLHGPEQMNVKSDSTSGEVFSWLDECPNESKSAQESANGGLSKWARTE
;
A
#
# COMPACT_ATOMS: atom_id res chain seq x y z
N MET A 1 22.06 0.72 -9.88
CA MET A 1 23.08 1.34 -9.00
C MET A 1 22.59 2.68 -8.46
N GLU A 2 21.96 3.54 -9.27
CA GLU A 2 21.39 4.83 -8.82
C GLU A 2 20.31 4.71 -7.75
N VAL A 3 19.38 3.76 -7.86
CA VAL A 3 18.30 3.60 -6.86
C VAL A 3 18.89 3.29 -5.47
N ILE A 4 19.90 2.43 -5.36
CA ILE A 4 20.52 2.07 -4.07
C ILE A 4 21.24 3.26 -3.43
N LEU A 5 21.93 4.08 -4.23
CA LEU A 5 22.58 5.30 -3.73
C LEU A 5 21.56 6.37 -3.33
N LEU A 6 20.46 6.50 -4.08
CA LEU A 6 19.32 7.34 -3.70
C LEU A 6 18.73 6.91 -2.35
N LEU A 7 18.57 5.61 -2.10
CA LEU A 7 18.05 5.10 -0.83
C LEU A 7 18.96 5.45 0.37
N GLN A 8 20.28 5.60 0.17
CA GLN A 8 21.22 5.95 1.24
C GLN A 8 21.23 7.44 1.61
N SER A 9 20.73 8.31 0.74
CA SER A 9 20.71 9.78 0.94
C SER A 9 19.30 10.39 0.94
N SER A 10 18.27 9.56 1.07
CA SER A 10 16.87 9.97 1.06
C SER A 10 16.14 9.56 2.34
N LEU A 11 15.13 10.33 2.72
CA LEU A 11 14.16 9.87 3.71
C LEU A 11 13.13 8.98 3.03
N ILE A 12 13.00 7.73 3.51
CA ILE A 12 12.01 6.78 3.02
C ILE A 12 10.93 6.61 4.08
N SER A 13 9.70 6.92 3.70
CA SER A 13 8.53 6.70 4.55
C SER A 13 7.79 5.45 4.07
N PHE A 14 7.82 4.39 4.87
CA PHE A 14 7.13 3.12 4.57
C PHE A 14 5.61 3.18 4.79
N LEU A 15 5.15 4.14 5.57
CA LEU A 15 3.73 4.35 5.84
C LEU A 15 3.30 5.66 5.20
N VAL A 16 2.24 5.59 4.39
CA VAL A 16 1.65 6.76 3.70
C VAL A 16 1.18 7.86 4.65
N VAL A 17 0.91 7.52 5.92
CA VAL A 17 0.56 8.49 6.98
C VAL A 17 1.75 9.34 7.45
N LEU A 18 2.97 9.02 7.02
CA LEU A 18 4.18 9.79 7.36
C LEU A 18 4.51 10.83 6.29
N GLY A 19 3.53 11.21 5.46
CA GLY A 19 3.72 12.21 4.42
C GLY A 19 4.18 13.58 4.90
N TRP A 20 3.77 13.98 6.10
CA TRP A 20 4.22 15.22 6.75
C TRP A 20 5.75 15.34 6.87
N THR A 21 6.48 14.22 6.86
CA THR A 21 7.94 14.22 6.89
C THR A 21 8.58 14.81 5.62
N HIS A 22 7.80 15.04 4.56
CA HIS A 22 8.21 15.83 3.39
C HIS A 22 8.75 17.21 3.80
N TYR A 23 8.04 17.91 4.68
CA TYR A 23 8.45 19.24 5.14
C TYR A 23 9.74 19.21 5.95
N LEU A 24 9.99 18.11 6.68
CA LEU A 24 11.27 17.89 7.36
C LEU A 24 12.39 17.66 6.35
N ALA A 25 12.18 16.78 5.38
CA ALA A 25 13.15 16.47 4.32
C ALA A 25 13.53 17.74 3.53
N GLN A 26 12.55 18.59 3.22
CA GLN A 26 12.77 19.88 2.57
C GLN A 26 13.65 20.82 3.42
N LYS A 27 13.41 20.89 4.73
CA LYS A 27 14.21 21.75 5.64
C LYS A 27 15.66 21.31 5.74
N ILE A 28 15.94 20.00 5.71
CA ILE A 28 17.30 19.46 5.78
C ILE A 28 17.94 19.27 4.40
N GLY A 29 17.22 19.58 3.32
CA GLY A 29 17.74 19.57 1.95
C GLY A 29 17.92 18.18 1.35
N ILE A 30 17.19 17.16 1.82
CA ILE A 30 17.27 15.80 1.26
C ILE A 30 15.99 15.44 0.48
N PRO A 31 16.09 14.62 -0.58
CA PRO A 31 14.91 14.10 -1.26
C PRO A 31 14.12 13.15 -0.33
N ARG A 32 12.79 13.19 -0.47
CA ARG A 32 11.88 12.23 0.16
C ARG A 32 11.33 11.28 -0.90
N ILE A 33 11.34 9.99 -0.57
CA ILE A 33 10.69 8.95 -1.35
C ILE A 33 9.50 8.41 -0.53
N ALA A 34 8.31 8.44 -1.11
CA ALA A 34 7.13 7.80 -0.52
C ALA A 34 7.08 6.34 -0.96
N TYR A 35 7.03 5.42 -0.01
CA TYR A 35 6.84 4.00 -0.29
C TYR A 35 5.41 3.60 0.04
N TYR A 36 4.70 3.11 -0.96
CA TYR A 36 3.36 2.55 -0.84
C TYR A 36 3.49 1.03 -0.71
N SER A 37 3.13 0.51 0.46
CA SER A 37 3.07 -0.93 0.71
C SER A 37 1.99 -1.64 -0.12
N SER A 38 1.09 -0.88 -0.72
CA SER A 38 0.06 -1.32 -1.65
C SER A 38 0.44 -1.11 -3.11
N GLY A 39 -0.35 -1.70 -4.00
CA GLY A 39 -0.27 -1.47 -5.44
C GLY A 39 -0.75 -0.08 -5.89
N ALA A 40 -0.66 0.14 -7.19
CA ALA A 40 -1.04 1.37 -7.86
C ALA A 40 -2.57 1.59 -7.85
N PHE A 41 -3.36 0.53 -8.02
CA PHE A 41 -4.83 0.61 -8.00
C PHE A 41 -5.33 1.21 -6.68
N LEU A 42 -4.94 0.59 -5.55
CA LEU A 42 -5.39 1.04 -4.23
C LEU A 42 -4.94 2.47 -3.96
N THR A 43 -3.70 2.82 -4.33
CA THR A 43 -3.21 4.19 -4.16
C THR A 43 -4.06 5.18 -4.93
N THR A 44 -4.43 4.85 -6.17
CA THR A 44 -5.22 5.74 -7.02
C THR A 44 -6.64 5.95 -6.46
N CYS A 45 -7.28 4.87 -5.99
CA CYS A 45 -8.55 4.98 -5.26
C CYS A 45 -8.42 5.85 -4.01
N PHE A 46 -7.34 5.64 -3.24
CA PHE A 46 -7.10 6.40 -2.02
C PHE A 46 -6.91 7.89 -2.33
N ASP A 47 -6.05 8.25 -3.29
CA ASP A 47 -5.81 9.63 -3.70
C ASP A 47 -7.10 10.31 -4.19
N ASN A 48 -7.97 9.60 -4.91
CA ASN A 48 -9.26 10.14 -5.34
C ASN A 48 -10.18 10.48 -4.15
N LEU A 49 -10.28 9.59 -3.15
CA LEU A 49 -11.05 9.82 -1.93
C LEU A 49 -10.52 11.03 -1.15
N TRP A 50 -9.20 11.20 -1.06
CA TRP A 50 -8.56 12.29 -0.31
C TRP A 50 -8.59 13.64 -1.01
N ARG A 51 -8.79 13.69 -2.34
CA ARG A 51 -8.93 14.97 -3.07
C ARG A 51 -10.19 15.74 -2.69
N ASN A 52 -11.28 15.03 -2.40
CA ASN A 52 -12.54 15.65 -2.01
C ASN A 52 -13.27 14.81 -0.95
N PRO A 53 -12.72 14.70 0.27
CA PRO A 53 -13.24 13.82 1.31
C PRO A 53 -14.63 14.24 1.80
N GLU A 54 -14.99 15.52 1.62
CA GLU A 54 -16.28 16.08 2.03
C GLU A 54 -17.41 15.69 1.07
N ALA A 55 -17.09 15.43 -0.21
CA ALA A 55 -18.07 14.96 -1.19
C ALA A 55 -18.41 13.47 -1.04
N VAL A 56 -17.61 12.71 -0.27
CA VAL A 56 -17.85 11.29 -0.04
C VAL A 56 -18.88 11.13 1.08
N ASN A 57 -20.04 10.55 0.74
CA ASN A 57 -21.12 10.29 1.68
C ASN A 57 -21.01 8.85 2.25
N PRO A 58 -20.83 8.68 3.58
CA PRO A 58 -20.83 7.37 4.20
C PRO A 58 -22.11 6.57 3.90
N GLY A 59 -21.97 5.26 3.71
CA GLY A 59 -23.08 4.34 3.40
C GLY A 59 -23.55 4.34 1.95
N SER A 60 -23.03 5.22 1.09
CA SER A 60 -23.34 5.23 -0.34
C SER A 60 -22.30 4.50 -1.19
N GLU A 61 -22.69 4.08 -2.38
CA GLU A 61 -21.75 3.55 -3.37
C GLU A 61 -20.79 4.67 -3.81
N ILE A 62 -19.49 4.40 -3.76
CA ILE A 62 -18.46 5.32 -4.22
C ILE A 62 -18.14 5.03 -5.68
N LYS A 63 -18.19 6.07 -6.51
CA LYS A 63 -17.86 6.01 -7.93
C LYS A 63 -16.53 6.69 -8.19
N PHE A 64 -15.70 6.01 -8.97
CA PHE A 64 -14.37 6.47 -9.33
C PHE A 64 -14.32 6.81 -10.82
N ASP A 65 -15.11 7.81 -11.22
CA ASP A 65 -15.31 8.16 -12.64
C ASP A 65 -14.02 8.61 -13.34
N ASP A 66 -13.07 9.16 -12.59
CA ASP A 66 -11.78 9.62 -13.10
C ASP A 66 -10.73 8.50 -13.21
N LEU A 67 -11.02 7.29 -12.72
CA LEU A 67 -10.05 6.19 -12.68
C LEU A 67 -10.11 5.30 -13.92
N PRO A 68 -9.01 4.61 -14.27
CA PRO A 68 -9.03 3.56 -15.27
C PRO A 68 -10.16 2.56 -14.97
N ASN A 69 -10.93 2.20 -15.99
CA ASN A 69 -12.08 1.29 -15.91
C ASN A 69 -13.26 1.76 -15.03
N ALA A 70 -13.29 3.03 -14.62
CA ALA A 70 -14.43 3.72 -13.98
C ALA A 70 -15.20 2.82 -12.99
N SER A 71 -14.48 2.29 -11.99
CA SER A 71 -15.04 1.32 -11.05
C SER A 71 -15.93 1.97 -10.00
N SER A 72 -16.90 1.22 -9.47
CA SER A 72 -17.67 1.60 -8.29
C SER A 72 -17.49 0.57 -7.18
N PHE A 73 -17.50 1.03 -5.93
CA PHE A 73 -17.34 0.18 -4.76
C PHE A 73 -18.36 0.54 -3.68
N PRO A 74 -18.93 -0.46 -2.99
CA PRO A 74 -19.76 -0.20 -1.83
C PRO A 74 -18.94 0.44 -0.71
N TRP A 75 -19.59 1.23 0.14
CA TRP A 75 -18.96 1.91 1.28
C TRP A 75 -18.12 0.97 2.17
N ASP A 76 -18.55 -0.28 2.35
CA ASP A 76 -17.85 -1.26 3.20
C ASP A 76 -16.53 -1.77 2.61
N GLN A 77 -16.24 -1.49 1.33
CA GLN A 77 -14.98 -1.83 0.67
C GLN A 77 -14.01 -0.64 0.61
N VAL A 78 -14.39 0.50 1.18
CA VAL A 78 -13.55 1.68 1.23
C VAL A 78 -12.33 1.41 2.09
N PRO A 79 -11.13 1.90 1.70
CA PRO A 79 -9.92 1.68 2.48
C PRO A 79 -10.10 2.13 3.93
N SER A 80 -9.78 1.26 4.87
CA SER A 80 -10.09 1.43 6.30
C SER A 80 -9.54 2.71 6.91
N LEU A 81 -8.41 3.23 6.40
CA LEU A 81 -7.84 4.48 6.85
C LEU A 81 -8.70 5.70 6.46
N PHE A 82 -9.36 5.68 5.29
CA PHE A 82 -10.29 6.71 4.87
C PHE A 82 -11.62 6.59 5.61
N TRP A 83 -12.11 5.36 5.82
CA TRP A 83 -13.28 5.10 6.65
C TRP A 83 -13.11 5.71 8.05
N ARG A 84 -12.01 5.38 8.73
CA ARG A 84 -11.69 5.91 10.06
C ARG A 84 -11.53 7.42 10.07
N TYR A 85 -11.07 7.98 8.95
CA TYR A 85 -11.00 9.43 8.79
C TYR A 85 -12.40 10.06 8.84
N LYS A 86 -13.38 9.49 8.12
CA LYS A 86 -14.77 9.99 8.12
C LYS A 86 -15.47 9.82 9.47
N GLU A 87 -15.19 8.74 10.19
CA GLU A 87 -15.73 8.56 11.55
C GLU A 87 -15.14 9.55 12.56
N ALA A 88 -13.90 9.98 12.35
CA ALA A 88 -13.15 10.81 13.26
C ALA A 88 -13.16 12.31 12.90
N GLU A 89 -14.15 12.79 12.11
CA GLU A 89 -14.24 14.18 11.63
C GLU A 89 -14.12 15.26 12.73
N SER A 90 -14.40 14.93 13.99
CA SER A 90 -14.21 15.82 15.15
C SER A 90 -12.82 15.76 15.81
N ASN A 91 -11.84 15.05 15.25
CA ASN A 91 -10.54 14.79 15.87
C ASN A 91 -9.44 15.70 15.29
N PRO A 92 -8.72 16.51 16.11
CA PRO A 92 -7.64 17.36 15.62
C PRO A 92 -6.44 16.61 15.02
N ASN A 93 -6.25 15.31 15.32
CA ASN A 93 -5.21 14.50 14.67
C ASN A 93 -5.49 14.21 13.19
N LEU A 94 -6.69 14.54 12.71
CA LEU A 94 -7.14 14.29 11.35
C LEU A 94 -6.49 15.23 10.32
N GLU A 95 -6.18 16.47 10.73
CA GLU A 95 -5.49 17.42 9.86
C GLU A 95 -4.07 16.95 9.53
N LEU A 96 -3.35 16.36 10.50
CA LEU A 96 -2.03 15.79 10.23
C LEU A 96 -2.13 14.64 9.23
N LEU A 97 -3.19 13.83 9.29
CA LEU A 97 -3.43 12.76 8.34
C LEU A 97 -3.72 13.32 6.93
N LYS A 98 -4.64 14.29 6.79
CA LYS A 98 -4.90 14.98 5.51
C LYS A 98 -3.61 15.55 4.93
N ASN A 99 -2.90 16.35 5.72
CA ASN A 99 -1.64 16.98 5.32
C ASN A 99 -0.58 15.96 4.91
N SER A 100 -0.58 14.78 5.56
CA SER A 100 0.31 13.69 5.18
C SER A 100 -0.08 13.08 3.84
N MET A 101 -1.38 12.87 3.60
CA MET A 101 -1.84 12.35 2.32
C MET A 101 -1.49 13.29 1.17
N ASP A 102 -1.75 14.59 1.33
CA ASP A 102 -1.40 15.60 0.32
C ASP A 102 0.12 15.68 0.09
N ALA A 103 0.91 15.62 1.16
CA ALA A 103 2.36 15.70 1.07
C ALA A 103 3.01 14.46 0.43
N ASN A 104 2.30 13.34 0.28
CA ASN A 104 2.83 12.19 -0.47
C ASN A 104 3.08 12.52 -1.94
N GLY A 105 2.16 13.24 -2.60
CA GLY A 105 2.31 13.68 -3.98
C GLY A 105 3.48 14.66 -4.21
N LEU A 106 3.92 15.36 -3.15
CA LEU A 106 5.06 16.28 -3.20
C LEU A 106 6.42 15.58 -3.14
N SER A 107 6.44 14.26 -2.91
CA SER A 107 7.68 13.48 -2.83
C SER A 107 8.50 13.58 -4.12
N TRP A 108 9.82 13.45 -3.97
CA TRP A 108 10.72 13.41 -5.12
C TRP A 108 10.46 12.16 -5.98
N GLY A 109 10.08 11.06 -5.36
CA GLY A 109 9.66 9.83 -6.03
C GLY A 109 8.67 9.02 -5.18
N ASN A 110 7.93 8.15 -5.85
CA ASN A 110 6.95 7.25 -5.27
C ASN A 110 7.26 5.82 -5.70
N ILE A 111 7.32 4.93 -4.72
CA ILE A 111 7.55 3.50 -4.93
C ILE A 111 6.27 2.75 -4.63
N PHE A 112 5.81 1.92 -5.55
CA PHE A 112 4.61 1.09 -5.40
C PHE A 112 5.00 -0.39 -5.31
N ASN A 113 4.36 -1.10 -4.39
CA ASN A 113 4.53 -2.54 -4.22
C ASN A 113 3.70 -3.32 -5.26
N THR A 114 4.10 -3.21 -6.52
CA THR A 114 3.44 -3.81 -7.69
C THR A 114 4.45 -3.98 -8.83
N PHE A 115 4.02 -4.55 -9.95
CA PHE A 115 4.80 -4.63 -11.18
C PHE A 115 3.97 -4.20 -12.38
N TYR A 116 4.64 -3.77 -13.44
CA TYR A 116 4.01 -3.11 -14.57
C TYR A 116 2.93 -3.97 -15.23
N GLU A 117 3.19 -5.26 -15.46
CA GLU A 117 2.27 -6.17 -16.13
C GLU A 117 0.96 -6.42 -15.35
N LEU A 118 0.91 -6.12 -14.05
CA LEU A 118 -0.29 -6.29 -13.22
C LEU A 118 -1.19 -5.05 -13.22
N GLU A 119 -0.59 -3.85 -13.15
CA GLU A 119 -1.32 -2.60 -12.90
C GLU A 119 -0.86 -1.45 -13.82
N ASN A 120 -0.43 -1.77 -15.06
CA ASN A 120 0.09 -0.78 -16.02
C ASN A 120 -0.84 0.42 -16.20
N GLU A 121 -2.15 0.21 -16.36
CA GLU A 121 -3.12 1.28 -16.58
C GLU A 121 -3.14 2.29 -15.41
N TYR A 122 -3.08 1.80 -14.17
CA TYR A 122 -3.03 2.64 -12.97
C TYR A 122 -1.66 3.30 -12.78
N LEU A 123 -0.56 2.60 -13.08
CA LEU A 123 0.79 3.17 -13.03
C LEU A 123 0.95 4.32 -14.03
N GLU A 124 0.42 4.15 -15.24
CA GLU A 124 0.42 5.20 -16.26
C GLU A 124 -0.48 6.37 -15.88
N PHE A 125 -1.64 6.09 -15.31
CA PHE A 125 -2.54 7.12 -14.79
C PHE A 125 -1.85 7.98 -13.71
N LEU A 126 -1.25 7.34 -12.70
CA LEU A 126 -0.49 8.03 -11.66
C LEU A 126 0.70 8.80 -12.24
N SER A 127 1.38 8.23 -13.24
CA SER A 127 2.53 8.88 -13.89
C SER A 127 2.14 10.18 -14.58
N LYS A 128 0.93 10.26 -15.16
CA LYS A 128 0.40 11.49 -15.76
C LYS A 128 0.11 12.57 -14.70
N GLN A 129 -0.30 12.17 -13.49
CA GLN A 129 -0.65 13.10 -12.42
C GLN A 129 0.57 13.61 -11.65
N ILE A 130 1.51 12.72 -11.34
CA ILE A 130 2.65 12.99 -10.44
C ILE A 130 3.93 13.31 -11.25
N GLY A 131 3.98 12.89 -12.51
CA GLY A 131 5.13 13.00 -13.39
C GLY A 131 5.86 11.66 -13.58
N TYR A 132 6.09 11.30 -14.83
CA TYR A 132 6.66 10.01 -15.24
C TYR A 132 8.04 9.69 -14.61
N GLN A 133 8.88 10.70 -14.33
CA GLN A 133 10.21 10.45 -13.74
C GLN A 133 10.17 10.15 -12.23
N ARG A 134 8.99 10.12 -11.61
CA ARG A 134 8.82 10.00 -10.16
C ARG A 134 8.11 8.72 -9.72
N ILE A 135 7.90 7.77 -10.62
CA ILE A 135 7.21 6.52 -10.30
C ILE A 135 8.13 5.33 -10.49
N TYR A 136 8.22 4.52 -9.45
CA TYR A 136 8.96 3.27 -9.42
C TYR A 136 8.01 2.17 -8.95
N ASN A 137 8.03 1.03 -9.64
CA ASN A 137 7.34 -0.17 -9.17
C ASN A 137 8.40 -1.19 -8.75
N ILE A 138 8.14 -1.86 -7.62
CA ILE A 138 9.00 -2.96 -7.16
C ILE A 138 8.20 -4.23 -7.32
N ARG A 139 8.59 -5.03 -8.32
CA ARG A 139 8.20 -6.43 -8.35
C ARG A 139 8.73 -7.05 -7.07
N GLN A 140 7.86 -7.54 -6.19
CA GLN A 140 8.28 -8.25 -5.00
C GLN A 140 9.31 -9.30 -5.43
N LEU A 141 10.54 -9.14 -4.94
CA LEU A 141 11.59 -10.11 -5.15
C LEU A 141 11.16 -11.34 -4.35
N ASN A 142 10.47 -12.24 -5.03
CA ASN A 142 10.31 -13.64 -4.70
C ASN A 142 10.85 -14.03 -3.31
N LEU A 143 9.93 -14.14 -2.35
CA LEU A 143 10.04 -15.10 -1.24
C LEU A 143 10.24 -16.54 -1.76
N LEU A 144 10.21 -16.76 -3.09
CA LEU A 144 10.50 -18.02 -3.78
C LEU A 144 11.97 -18.44 -3.73
N HIS A 145 12.91 -17.60 -3.25
CA HIS A 145 14.22 -18.12 -2.90
C HIS A 145 14.07 -18.87 -1.58
N GLY A 146 14.20 -20.18 -1.63
CA GLY A 146 14.10 -21.04 -0.45
C GLY A 146 15.05 -20.60 0.68
N PRO A 147 14.85 -21.15 1.89
CA PRO A 147 15.60 -20.78 3.11
C PRO A 147 17.13 -20.89 2.99
N GLU A 148 17.66 -21.42 1.89
CA GLU A 148 19.10 -21.47 1.61
C GLU A 148 19.73 -20.10 1.31
N GLN A 149 18.96 -19.10 0.83
CA GLN A 149 19.52 -17.77 0.50
C GLN A 149 19.18 -16.68 1.51
N MET A 150 18.14 -16.86 2.33
CA MET A 150 17.90 -16.02 3.49
C MET A 150 18.48 -16.75 4.70
N ASN A 151 19.44 -16.14 5.39
CA ASN A 151 20.05 -16.64 6.65
C ASN A 151 19.03 -16.67 7.83
N VAL A 152 17.79 -17.05 7.56
CA VAL A 152 16.69 -17.21 8.50
C VAL A 152 16.73 -18.66 8.94
N LYS A 153 17.07 -18.90 10.21
CA LYS A 153 16.91 -20.23 10.82
C LYS A 153 15.45 -20.65 10.64
N SER A 154 15.21 -21.68 9.86
CA SER A 154 13.89 -22.30 9.73
C SER A 154 13.45 -22.77 11.11
N ASP A 155 12.36 -22.19 11.62
CA ASP A 155 11.76 -22.62 12.88
C ASP A 155 11.23 -24.05 12.69
N SER A 156 11.38 -24.92 13.69
CA SER A 156 11.10 -26.36 13.55
C SER A 156 9.65 -26.68 13.17
N THR A 157 8.72 -25.75 13.41
CA THR A 157 7.31 -25.79 13.02
C THR A 157 7.07 -25.67 11.51
N SER A 158 7.99 -25.07 10.75
CA SER A 158 7.86 -24.96 9.29
C SER A 158 7.97 -26.32 8.60
N GLY A 159 8.89 -27.19 9.06
CA GLY A 159 9.10 -28.52 8.49
C GLY A 159 7.91 -29.46 8.66
N GLU A 160 7.17 -29.32 9.75
CA GLU A 160 5.97 -30.14 10.03
C GLU A 160 4.81 -29.76 9.10
N VAL A 161 4.62 -28.46 8.84
CA VAL A 161 3.58 -27.96 7.92
C VAL A 161 3.88 -28.36 6.48
N PHE A 162 5.14 -28.25 6.03
CA PHE A 162 5.52 -28.69 4.69
C PHE A 162 5.37 -30.19 4.50
N SER A 163 5.78 -31.00 5.48
CA SER A 163 5.60 -32.47 5.42
C SER A 163 4.11 -32.86 5.35
N TRP A 164 3.24 -32.18 6.12
CA TRP A 164 1.80 -32.39 6.04
C TRP A 164 1.18 -31.96 4.70
N LEU A 165 1.67 -30.86 4.11
CA LEU A 165 1.23 -30.42 2.78
C LEU A 165 1.64 -31.41 1.69
N ASP A 166 2.84 -31.98 1.78
CA ASP A 166 3.36 -32.97 0.82
C ASP A 166 2.60 -34.31 0.87
N GLU A 167 1.94 -34.61 2.00
CA GLU A 167 1.05 -35.77 2.15
C GLU A 167 -0.34 -35.58 1.52
N CYS A 168 -0.69 -34.37 1.05
CA CYS A 168 -1.97 -34.13 0.38
C CYS A 168 -1.99 -34.77 -1.02
N PRO A 169 -3.02 -35.57 -1.36
CA PRO A 169 -3.09 -36.26 -2.65
C PRO A 169 -3.11 -35.27 -3.84
N ASN A 170 -2.20 -35.47 -4.79
CA ASN A 170 -1.99 -34.61 -5.99
C ASN A 170 -3.26 -34.33 -6.83
N GLU A 171 -4.29 -35.17 -6.71
CA GLU A 171 -5.54 -35.02 -7.46
C GLU A 171 -6.53 -34.03 -6.82
N SER A 172 -6.20 -33.50 -5.63
CA SER A 172 -7.03 -32.56 -4.91
C SER A 172 -6.25 -31.27 -4.63
N LYS A 173 -6.58 -30.18 -5.32
CA LYS A 173 -6.27 -28.82 -4.84
C LYS A 173 -7.14 -28.50 -3.61
N SER A 174 -7.07 -29.32 -2.56
CA SER A 174 -7.98 -29.27 -1.39
C SER A 174 -7.41 -28.52 -0.20
N ALA A 175 -6.12 -28.15 -0.22
CA ALA A 175 -5.55 -27.28 0.80
C ALA A 175 -5.95 -25.83 0.50
N GLN A 176 -6.77 -25.24 1.37
CA GLN A 176 -7.08 -23.82 1.36
C GLN A 176 -6.27 -23.14 2.46
N GLU A 177 -5.33 -22.27 2.06
CA GLU A 177 -4.60 -21.43 3.01
C GLU A 177 -5.45 -20.21 3.36
N SER A 178 -5.74 -20.05 4.66
CA SER A 178 -6.43 -18.88 5.19
C SER A 178 -5.50 -18.17 6.17
N ALA A 179 -4.72 -17.23 5.65
CA ALA A 179 -3.88 -16.35 6.45
C ALA A 179 -4.54 -14.98 6.60
N ASN A 180 -5.10 -14.71 7.78
CA ASN A 180 -5.47 -13.33 8.15
C ASN A 180 -4.18 -12.65 8.64
N GLY A 181 -3.69 -11.65 7.91
CA GLY A 181 -2.45 -10.94 8.23
C GLY A 181 -2.39 -10.49 9.70
N GLY A 182 -1.18 -10.23 10.21
CA GLY A 182 -0.85 -10.15 11.66
C GLY A 182 -1.56 -9.11 12.54
N LEU A 183 -2.62 -8.46 12.07
CA LEU A 183 -3.48 -7.55 12.84
C LEU A 183 -4.83 -8.15 13.26
N SER A 184 -5.03 -9.47 13.14
CA SER A 184 -6.25 -10.13 13.61
C SER A 184 -6.30 -10.24 15.14
N LYS A 185 -6.66 -9.17 15.84
CA LYS A 185 -7.31 -9.16 17.17
C LYS A 185 -7.76 -7.75 17.58
N TRP A 186 -8.87 -7.29 17.00
CA TRP A 186 -9.80 -6.32 17.63
C TRP A 186 -11.21 -6.60 17.09
N ALA A 187 -11.75 -7.77 17.42
CA ALA A 187 -13.17 -8.02 17.26
C ALA A 187 -13.91 -7.37 18.44
N ARG A 188 -14.84 -6.48 18.12
CA ARG A 188 -15.85 -5.94 19.03
C ARG A 188 -16.58 -7.11 19.69
N THR A 189 -16.55 -7.16 21.02
CA THR A 189 -17.56 -7.88 21.80
C THR A 189 -18.80 -7.00 21.87
N GLU A 190 -19.91 -7.46 21.30
CA GLU A 190 -21.24 -7.14 21.82
C GLU A 190 -21.52 -7.99 23.06
#